data_AF-A0AAN1XY46-F1
#
_entry.id   AF-A0AAN1XY46-F1
#
_cell.length_a   1.000
_cell.length_b   1.000
_cell.length_c   1.000
_cell.angle_alpha   90.00
_cell.angle_beta   90.00
_cell.angle_gamma   90.00
#
_symmetry.space_group_name_H-M   'P 1'
#
loop_
_entity.id
_entity.type
_entity.pdbx_description
1 polymer ?
#
loop_
_entity_poly.entity_id
_entity_poly.type
_entity_poly.pdbx_seq_one_letter_code
_entity_poly.pdbx_strand_id
1 'polypeptide(L)'
;MNGELASDPRAYILGGNASTLAFTSSLVPENRQVTAWLVPLAWTPIGVVLGENWQRVGIAADNLAGWTDQTFDPADERSFVSSLRELDLLARIGWEAAVPEALTDENVVNVDDLPDDILDALTHAPESLVQCAICRRTCVRDHFVWNERRLCAWDYHATVFGKRGPWRDAPYEERLFETLPNAAYVAGPLLEEVKVDAILAIDGVDDALARTLLNTTIAADAAHAHLAVRTAGGYTLLRERGSEVPAGETA
;
A
#
# COMPACT_ATOMS: atom_id res chain seq x y z
N MET A 1 -36.93 34.35 -7.87
CA MET A 1 -36.44 32.96 -7.86
C MET A 1 -34.98 33.04 -7.45
N ASN A 2 -34.71 32.94 -6.14
CA ASN A 2 -33.35 32.89 -5.63
C ASN A 2 -32.90 31.44 -5.76
N GLY A 3 -32.16 31.14 -6.83
CA GLY A 3 -31.44 29.88 -6.89
C GLY A 3 -30.38 29.90 -5.80
N GLU A 4 -30.46 28.96 -4.86
CA GLU A 4 -29.30 28.59 -4.05
C GLU A 4 -28.16 28.32 -5.02
N LEU A 5 -27.15 29.18 -5.02
CA LEU A 5 -25.85 28.85 -5.57
C LEU A 5 -25.36 27.69 -4.71
N ALA A 6 -25.55 26.46 -5.19
CA ALA A 6 -24.92 25.29 -4.57
C ALA A 6 -23.43 25.61 -4.48
N SER A 7 -22.90 25.71 -3.25
CA SER A 7 -21.49 26.01 -3.03
C SER A 7 -20.66 24.97 -3.78
N ASP A 8 -19.68 25.40 -4.57
CA ASP A 8 -18.80 24.49 -5.29
C ASP A 8 -18.22 23.44 -4.32
N PRO A 9 -18.17 22.15 -4.71
CA PRO A 9 -17.63 21.11 -3.85
C PRO A 9 -16.15 21.37 -3.56
N ARG A 10 -15.79 21.40 -2.28
CA ARG A 10 -14.41 21.65 -1.83
C ARG A 10 -14.09 20.83 -0.59
N ALA A 11 -12.84 20.42 -0.48
CA ALA A 11 -12.31 19.69 0.65
C ALA A 11 -11.05 20.37 1.19
N TYR A 12 -10.95 20.49 2.51
CA TYR A 12 -9.72 20.82 3.20
C TYR A 12 -9.19 19.56 3.85
N ILE A 13 -7.99 19.12 3.46
CA ILE A 13 -7.35 17.95 4.05
C ILE A 13 -6.86 18.32 5.45
N LEU A 14 -7.24 17.51 6.44
CA LEU A 14 -6.83 17.67 7.84
C LEU A 14 -5.50 16.96 8.10
N GLY A 15 -5.29 15.81 7.47
CA GLY A 15 -4.10 14.98 7.62
C GLY A 15 -4.34 13.59 7.04
N GLY A 16 -3.32 12.73 7.13
CA GLY A 16 -3.40 11.35 6.70
C GLY A 16 -2.34 10.47 7.37
N ASN A 17 -2.46 9.16 7.22
CA ASN A 17 -1.50 8.16 7.71
C ASN A 17 -1.41 6.94 6.76
N ALA A 18 -0.83 5.83 7.23
CA ALA A 18 -0.67 4.60 6.46
C ALA A 18 -1.98 3.94 5.94
N SER A 19 -3.16 4.41 6.36
CA SER A 19 -4.42 3.73 6.06
C SER A 19 -5.62 4.66 5.86
N THR A 20 -5.49 5.95 6.14
CA THR A 20 -6.60 6.90 6.11
C THR A 20 -6.12 8.30 5.78
N LEU A 21 -6.86 9.01 4.94
CA LEU A 21 -6.80 10.45 4.71
C LEU A 21 -8.06 11.06 5.34
N ALA A 22 -7.96 12.19 6.03
CA ALA A 22 -9.12 12.91 6.54
C ALA A 22 -9.28 14.26 5.88
N PHE A 23 -10.51 14.64 5.56
CA PHE A 23 -10.84 15.97 5.08
C PHE A 23 -12.13 16.50 5.72
N THR A 24 -12.35 17.80 5.62
CA THR A 24 -13.62 18.44 5.92
C THR A 24 -14.06 19.35 4.78
N SER A 25 -15.37 19.47 4.55
CA SER A 25 -15.93 20.44 3.61
C SER A 25 -16.63 21.60 4.33
N SER A 26 -16.73 21.56 5.66
CA SER A 26 -17.38 22.61 6.44
C SER A 26 -16.82 22.67 7.85
N LEU A 27 -16.43 23.86 8.26
CA LEU A 27 -16.00 24.16 9.63
C LEU A 27 -17.11 24.82 10.45
N VAL A 28 -18.31 24.96 9.88
CA VAL A 28 -19.50 25.43 10.59
C VAL A 28 -19.98 24.30 11.51
N PRO A 29 -19.96 24.48 12.85
CA PRO A 29 -20.30 23.39 13.74
C PRO A 29 -21.80 23.07 13.72
N GLU A 30 -22.13 21.81 13.47
CA GLU A 30 -23.47 21.25 13.65
C GLU A 30 -23.52 20.54 15.01
N ASN A 31 -24.43 20.91 15.91
CA ASN A 31 -24.51 20.32 17.26
C ASN A 31 -23.18 20.37 18.03
N ARG A 32 -22.41 21.46 17.88
CA ARG A 32 -21.04 21.65 18.44
C ARG A 32 -19.97 20.72 17.86
N GLN A 33 -20.24 20.08 16.73
CA GLN A 33 -19.30 19.20 16.06
C GLN A 33 -19.00 19.67 14.64
N VAL A 34 -17.74 19.56 14.25
CA VAL A 34 -17.29 19.65 12.86
C VAL A 34 -17.31 18.25 12.28
N THR A 35 -17.76 18.13 11.04
CA THR A 35 -17.72 16.85 10.33
C THR A 35 -16.40 16.68 9.62
N ALA A 36 -15.74 15.55 9.83
CA ALA A 36 -14.66 15.08 8.97
C ALA A 36 -15.08 13.79 8.24
N TRP A 37 -14.49 13.60 7.08
CA TRP A 37 -14.63 12.43 6.23
C TRP A 37 -13.31 11.68 6.22
N LEU A 38 -13.35 10.41 6.59
CA LEU A 38 -12.22 9.50 6.55
C LEU A 38 -12.27 8.73 5.24
N VAL A 39 -11.26 8.96 4.40
CA VAL A 39 -11.04 8.29 3.12
C VAL A 39 -10.03 7.17 3.33
N PRO A 40 -10.40 5.90 3.12
CA PRO A 40 -9.47 4.79 3.23
C PRO A 40 -8.30 4.94 2.25
N LEU A 41 -7.10 4.55 2.67
CA LEU A 41 -5.90 4.51 1.82
C LEU A 41 -5.34 3.09 1.73
N ALA A 42 -4.81 2.77 0.56
CA ALA A 42 -3.93 1.62 0.37
C ALA A 42 -2.59 2.10 -0.20
N TRP A 43 -1.51 1.79 0.51
CA TRP A 43 -0.15 2.03 0.01
C TRP A 43 0.31 0.78 -0.74
N THR A 44 0.46 0.92 -2.05
CA THR A 44 0.85 -0.16 -2.95
C THR A 44 2.25 0.09 -3.53
N PRO A 45 2.90 -0.92 -4.12
CA PRO A 45 4.19 -0.71 -4.79
C PRO A 45 4.17 0.26 -5.98
N ILE A 46 3.01 0.56 -6.58
CA ILE A 46 2.88 1.54 -7.66
C ILE A 46 2.39 2.92 -7.20
N GLY A 47 2.19 3.10 -5.89
CA GLY A 47 1.70 4.36 -5.35
C GLY A 47 0.57 4.18 -4.35
N VAL A 48 -0.02 5.31 -3.95
CA VAL A 48 -1.12 5.35 -3.00
C VAL A 48 -2.45 5.33 -3.76
N VAL A 49 -3.42 4.57 -3.23
CA VAL A 49 -4.75 4.46 -3.82
C VAL A 49 -5.80 4.89 -2.80
N LEU A 50 -6.69 5.79 -3.23
CA LEU A 50 -7.84 6.24 -2.45
C LEU A 50 -8.99 5.23 -2.53
N GLY A 51 -9.67 5.02 -1.41
CA GLY A 51 -10.83 4.15 -1.33
C GLY A 51 -12.15 4.85 -1.59
N GLU A 52 -13.10 4.14 -2.20
CA GLU A 52 -14.47 4.63 -2.49
C GLU A 52 -15.35 4.78 -1.22
N ASN A 53 -15.04 4.07 -0.13
CA ASN A 53 -15.94 3.94 1.02
C ASN A 53 -15.58 4.92 2.14
N TRP A 54 -16.00 6.18 2.00
CA TRP A 54 -15.72 7.21 2.98
C TRP A 54 -16.56 7.05 4.24
N GLN A 55 -15.98 7.37 5.39
CA GLN A 55 -16.66 7.32 6.69
C GLN A 55 -16.79 8.72 7.28
N ARG A 56 -18.01 9.07 7.71
CA ARG A 56 -18.25 10.34 8.39
C ARG A 56 -17.96 10.21 9.88
N VAL A 57 -17.21 11.16 10.44
CA VAL A 57 -16.95 11.27 11.88
C VAL A 57 -17.24 12.69 12.37
N GLY A 58 -17.79 12.79 13.58
CA GLY A 58 -18.01 14.06 14.27
C GLY A 58 -16.85 14.37 15.21
N ILE A 59 -16.25 15.54 15.06
CA ILE A 59 -15.16 16.04 15.89
C ILE A 59 -15.71 17.20 16.72
N ALA A 60 -15.45 17.23 18.02
CA ALA A 60 -15.82 18.40 18.82
C ALA A 60 -15.13 19.65 18.27
N ALA A 61 -15.90 20.70 18.00
CA ALA A 61 -15.40 21.88 17.27
C ALA A 61 -14.25 22.60 18.00
N ASP A 62 -14.18 22.48 19.33
CA ASP A 62 -13.12 23.03 20.18
C ASP A 62 -11.90 22.09 20.34
N ASN A 63 -11.95 20.88 19.79
CA ASN A 63 -10.91 19.86 19.90
C ASN A 63 -10.39 19.37 18.53
N LEU A 64 -10.51 20.17 17.48
CA LEU A 64 -10.09 19.76 16.14
C LEU A 64 -8.58 19.45 16.09
N ALA A 65 -7.74 20.32 16.66
CA ALA A 65 -6.29 20.11 16.75
C ALA A 65 -5.92 18.88 17.60
N GLY A 66 -6.58 18.71 18.76
CA GLY A 66 -6.33 17.54 19.62
C GLY A 66 -6.75 16.23 18.94
N TRP A 67 -7.79 16.26 18.11
CA TRP A 67 -8.20 15.10 17.32
C TRP A 67 -7.22 14.77 16.20
N THR A 68 -6.69 15.77 15.47
CA THR A 68 -5.69 15.53 14.42
C THR A 68 -4.41 14.93 14.99
N ASP A 69 -3.91 15.45 16.11
CA ASP A 69 -2.69 14.94 16.76
C ASP A 69 -2.84 13.49 17.25
N GLN A 70 -4.04 13.13 17.74
CA GLN A 70 -4.32 11.76 18.20
C GLN A 70 -4.54 10.78 17.04
N THR A 71 -5.09 11.26 15.93
CA THR A 71 -5.45 10.42 14.77
C THR A 71 -4.23 10.19 13.86
N PHE A 72 -3.34 11.18 13.77
CA PHE A 72 -2.17 11.19 12.91
C PHE A 72 -0.91 11.36 13.76
N ASP A 73 -0.47 10.25 14.37
CA ASP A 73 0.70 10.22 15.24
C ASP A 73 1.96 10.58 14.43
N PRO A 74 2.72 11.64 14.79
CA PRO A 74 3.95 12.02 14.10
C PRO A 74 5.06 10.96 14.18
N ALA A 75 4.92 9.93 15.03
CA ALA A 75 5.82 8.79 15.05
C ALA A 75 5.58 7.79 13.92
N ASP A 76 4.43 7.83 13.24
CA ASP A 76 4.18 7.07 12.01
C ASP A 76 4.84 7.80 10.83
N GLU A 77 5.75 7.12 10.13
CA GLU A 77 6.49 7.65 8.98
C GLU A 77 5.59 8.18 7.85
N ARG A 78 4.35 7.68 7.77
CA ARG A 78 3.37 8.07 6.76
C ARG A 78 2.35 9.07 7.26
N SER A 79 2.42 9.45 8.54
CA SER A 79 1.53 10.45 9.10
C SER A 79 1.92 11.86 8.69
N PHE A 80 0.92 12.65 8.37
CA PHE A 80 1.07 14.09 8.18
C PHE A 80 -0.20 14.81 8.64
N VAL A 81 -0.05 16.08 9.02
CA VAL A 81 -1.14 16.97 9.42
C VAL A 81 -0.97 18.27 8.65
N SER A 82 -2.05 18.75 8.04
CA SER A 82 -2.05 20.01 7.28
C SER A 82 -2.01 21.24 8.20
N SER A 83 -1.80 22.42 7.63
CA SER A 83 -1.67 23.66 8.41
C SER A 83 -2.88 23.95 9.30
N LEU A 84 -2.71 23.87 10.62
CA LEU A 84 -3.78 24.23 11.58
C LEU A 84 -4.10 25.74 11.55
N ARG A 85 -3.14 26.58 11.11
CA ARG A 85 -3.33 28.02 11.01
C ARG A 85 -4.35 28.40 9.93
N GLU A 86 -4.28 27.74 8.78
CA GLU A 86 -5.23 28.00 7.68
C GLU A 86 -6.62 27.48 8.03
N LEU A 87 -6.68 26.32 8.70
CA LEU A 87 -7.90 25.76 9.26
C LEU A 87 -8.59 26.74 10.23
N ASP A 88 -7.84 27.36 11.14
CA ASP A 88 -8.36 28.39 12.05
C ASP A 88 -8.93 29.62 11.32
N LEU A 89 -8.28 30.04 10.22
CA LEU A 89 -8.76 31.14 9.40
C LEU A 89 -10.07 30.77 8.70
N LEU A 90 -10.16 29.58 8.11
CA LEU A 90 -11.37 29.06 7.47
C LEU A 90 -12.52 28.94 8.48
N ALA A 91 -12.24 28.46 9.70
CA ALA A 91 -13.24 28.38 10.77
C ALA A 91 -13.77 29.77 11.16
N ARG A 92 -12.90 30.78 11.28
CA ARG A 92 -13.27 32.16 11.65
C ARG A 92 -14.16 32.84 10.62
N ILE A 93 -13.98 32.54 9.33
CA ILE A 93 -14.82 33.09 8.26
C ILE A 93 -16.09 32.26 8.03
N GLY A 94 -16.31 31.20 8.81
CA GLY A 94 -17.46 30.31 8.65
C GLY A 94 -17.44 29.57 7.32
N TRP A 95 -16.26 29.09 6.90
CA TRP A 95 -16.10 28.40 5.62
C TRP A 95 -16.93 27.11 5.58
N GLU A 96 -17.69 26.99 4.49
CA GLU A 96 -18.57 25.87 4.19
C GLU A 96 -18.62 25.67 2.67
N ALA A 97 -18.57 24.41 2.27
CA ALA A 97 -18.66 23.95 0.90
C ALA A 97 -19.41 22.61 0.83
N ALA A 98 -19.88 22.27 -0.37
CA ALA A 98 -20.47 20.97 -0.61
C ALA A 98 -19.39 19.87 -0.49
N VAL A 99 -19.79 18.70 -0.01
CA VAL A 99 -18.91 17.53 0.03
C VAL A 99 -18.68 17.06 -1.41
N PRO A 100 -17.43 16.91 -1.87
CA PRO A 100 -17.16 16.39 -3.21
C PRO A 100 -17.54 14.90 -3.30
N GLU A 101 -17.90 14.41 -4.49
CA GLU A 101 -18.19 12.98 -4.71
C GLU A 101 -16.92 12.13 -4.82
N ALA A 102 -15.80 12.76 -5.21
CA ALA A 102 -14.46 12.18 -5.26
C ALA A 102 -13.44 13.27 -4.90
N LEU A 103 -12.32 12.91 -4.28
CA LEU A 103 -11.23 13.86 -4.05
C LEU A 103 -10.37 13.96 -5.30
N THR A 104 -10.14 15.18 -5.76
CA THR A 104 -9.23 15.51 -6.87
C THR A 104 -8.41 16.73 -6.49
N ASP A 105 -7.28 16.94 -7.14
CA ASP A 105 -6.47 18.15 -6.97
C ASP A 105 -7.29 19.44 -7.19
N GLU A 106 -8.25 19.44 -8.12
CA GLU A 106 -9.12 20.58 -8.41
C GLU A 106 -10.05 20.98 -7.26
N ASN A 107 -10.43 20.05 -6.38
CA ASN A 107 -11.39 20.32 -5.29
C ASN A 107 -10.75 20.39 -3.90
N VAL A 108 -9.47 20.07 -3.78
CA VAL A 108 -8.70 20.24 -2.56
C VAL A 108 -8.22 21.70 -2.43
N VAL A 109 -8.47 22.30 -1.27
CA VAL A 109 -8.13 23.71 -1.00
C VAL A 109 -6.64 23.89 -0.67
N ASN A 110 -6.08 22.97 0.11
CA ASN A 110 -4.72 23.02 0.62
C ASN A 110 -3.82 21.98 -0.08
N VAL A 111 -3.88 21.93 -1.42
CA VAL A 111 -3.15 20.94 -2.23
C VAL A 111 -1.63 21.06 -2.02
N ASP A 112 -1.13 22.28 -1.82
CA ASP A 112 0.30 22.56 -1.62
C ASP A 112 0.85 22.02 -0.28
N ASP A 113 -0.03 21.66 0.67
CA ASP A 113 0.34 21.07 1.96
C ASP A 113 0.50 19.54 1.90
N LEU A 114 0.17 18.90 0.77
CA LEU A 114 0.07 17.44 0.67
C LEU A 114 1.40 16.79 0.25
N PRO A 115 1.71 15.59 0.79
CA PRO A 115 2.82 14.78 0.26
C PRO A 115 2.62 14.39 -1.21
N ASP A 116 3.71 14.29 -1.96
CA ASP A 116 3.70 13.93 -3.39
C ASP A 116 2.93 12.63 -3.69
N ASP A 117 3.07 11.61 -2.83
CA ASP A 117 2.34 10.34 -2.98
C ASP A 117 0.82 10.50 -2.90
N ILE A 118 0.34 11.46 -2.10
CA ILE A 118 -1.10 11.78 -1.99
C ILE A 118 -1.54 12.60 -3.20
N LEU A 119 -0.71 13.53 -3.66
CA LEU A 119 -0.97 14.30 -4.88
C LEU A 119 -1.13 13.39 -6.10
N ASP A 120 -0.23 12.42 -6.26
CA ASP A 120 -0.33 11.41 -7.31
C ASP A 120 -1.63 10.59 -7.18
N ALA A 121 -1.98 10.17 -5.97
CA ALA A 121 -3.23 9.42 -5.71
C ALA A 121 -4.49 10.20 -6.10
N LEU A 122 -4.51 11.53 -5.94
CA LEU A 122 -5.65 12.39 -6.32
C LEU A 122 -5.88 12.47 -7.83
N THR A 123 -4.89 12.12 -8.65
CA THR A 123 -5.03 12.07 -10.12
C THR A 123 -5.69 10.78 -10.62
N HIS A 124 -5.86 9.79 -9.73
CA HIS A 124 -6.40 8.48 -10.05
C HIS A 124 -7.85 8.34 -9.54
N ALA A 125 -8.65 7.52 -10.23
CA ALA A 125 -9.99 7.21 -9.75
C ALA A 125 -9.90 6.40 -8.43
N PRO A 126 -10.78 6.66 -7.45
CA PRO A 126 -10.85 5.83 -6.25
C PRO A 126 -11.14 4.36 -6.61
N GLU A 127 -10.59 3.44 -5.83
CA GLU A 127 -10.80 2.01 -6.04
C GLU A 127 -11.41 1.32 -4.82
N SER A 128 -12.00 0.16 -5.03
CA SER A 128 -12.55 -0.65 -3.95
C SER A 128 -11.41 -1.24 -3.12
N LEU A 129 -11.31 -0.88 -1.85
CA LEU A 129 -10.27 -1.44 -0.96
C LEU A 129 -10.79 -2.63 -0.15
N VAL A 130 -9.89 -3.57 0.17
CA VAL A 130 -10.11 -4.80 0.94
C VAL A 130 -8.94 -5.07 1.87
N GLN A 131 -9.17 -5.77 2.97
CA GLN A 131 -8.07 -6.26 3.80
C GLN A 131 -7.42 -7.47 3.15
N CYS A 132 -6.09 -7.45 3.08
CA CYS A 132 -5.33 -8.63 2.70
C CYS A 132 -5.59 -9.79 3.66
N ALA A 133 -5.82 -10.99 3.11
CA ALA A 133 -6.04 -12.20 3.89
C ALA A 133 -4.82 -12.64 4.74
N ILE A 134 -3.62 -12.13 4.43
CA ILE A 134 -2.36 -12.49 5.11
C ILE A 134 -1.84 -11.34 5.96
N CYS A 135 -1.42 -10.23 5.33
CA CYS A 135 -0.79 -9.10 6.04
C CYS A 135 -1.79 -8.23 6.82
N ARG A 136 -3.11 -8.41 6.61
CA ARG A 136 -4.20 -7.60 7.18
C ARG A 136 -4.19 -6.10 6.85
N ARG A 137 -3.18 -5.61 6.12
CA ARG A 137 -3.16 -4.23 5.57
C ARG A 137 -4.23 -4.06 4.49
N THR A 138 -4.67 -2.82 4.32
CA THR A 138 -5.59 -2.38 3.27
C THR A 138 -4.92 -2.45 1.90
N CYS A 139 -5.60 -3.03 0.92
CA CYS A 139 -5.15 -3.17 -0.47
C CYS A 139 -6.29 -3.02 -1.45
N VAL A 140 -5.95 -2.85 -2.72
CA VAL A 140 -6.95 -2.70 -3.77
C VAL A 140 -7.56 -4.05 -4.12
N ARG A 141 -8.89 -4.08 -4.23
CA ARG A 141 -9.68 -5.26 -4.59
C ARG A 141 -9.37 -5.64 -6.04
N ASP A 142 -9.42 -6.93 -6.33
CA ASP A 142 -9.22 -7.51 -7.67
C ASP A 142 -7.83 -7.30 -8.29
N HIS A 143 -6.97 -6.42 -7.75
CA HIS A 143 -5.57 -6.29 -8.14
C HIS A 143 -4.79 -7.60 -7.95
N PHE A 144 -5.12 -8.39 -6.92
CA PHE A 144 -4.62 -9.76 -6.77
C PHE A 144 -5.63 -10.68 -6.08
N VAL A 145 -5.99 -11.77 -6.77
CA VAL A 145 -6.88 -12.83 -6.26
C VAL A 145 -6.19 -14.17 -6.42
N TRP A 146 -6.07 -14.91 -5.31
CA TRP A 146 -5.55 -16.27 -5.31
C TRP A 146 -6.51 -17.19 -4.58
N ASN A 147 -7.05 -18.21 -5.26
CA ASN A 147 -8.04 -19.12 -4.69
C ASN A 147 -9.15 -18.36 -3.93
N GLU A 148 -9.73 -17.35 -4.57
CA GLU A 148 -10.77 -16.46 -4.03
C GLU A 148 -10.32 -15.51 -2.88
N ARG A 149 -9.06 -15.60 -2.42
CA ARG A 149 -8.49 -14.73 -1.38
C ARG A 149 -7.91 -13.44 -1.97
N ARG A 150 -8.20 -12.30 -1.34
CA ARG A 150 -7.64 -10.98 -1.66
C ARG A 150 -6.29 -10.79 -0.98
N LEU A 151 -5.25 -10.36 -1.70
CA LEU A 151 -3.90 -10.25 -1.13
C LEU A 151 -3.21 -8.93 -1.49
N CYS A 152 -2.40 -8.43 -0.56
CA CYS A 152 -1.51 -7.26 -0.73
C CYS A 152 -0.22 -7.58 -1.50
N ALA A 153 0.03 -8.87 -1.74
CA ALA A 153 1.27 -9.36 -2.34
C ALA A 153 1.22 -9.14 -3.86
N TRP A 154 1.70 -7.99 -4.26
CA TRP A 154 2.00 -7.66 -5.64
C TRP A 154 3.04 -8.64 -6.26
N ASP A 155 2.68 -9.06 -7.47
CA ASP A 155 3.45 -9.44 -8.67
C ASP A 155 4.27 -10.74 -8.83
N TYR A 156 4.40 -11.65 -7.86
CA TYR A 156 5.38 -12.75 -8.08
C TYR A 156 4.89 -14.19 -8.15
N HIS A 157 3.81 -14.57 -7.47
CA HIS A 157 3.43 -15.98 -7.42
C HIS A 157 2.82 -16.50 -8.73
N ALA A 158 2.11 -15.66 -9.48
CA ALA A 158 1.55 -16.04 -10.79
C ALA A 158 2.60 -16.01 -11.92
N THR A 159 3.55 -15.06 -11.85
CA THR A 159 4.48 -14.76 -12.94
C THR A 159 5.67 -15.73 -12.96
N VAL A 160 6.11 -16.24 -11.80
CA VAL A 160 7.45 -16.84 -11.70
C VAL A 160 7.50 -18.35 -11.58
N PHE A 161 6.48 -18.97 -11.01
CA PHE A 161 6.32 -20.42 -11.13
C PHE A 161 5.56 -20.81 -12.40
N GLY A 162 4.69 -19.92 -12.92
CA GLY A 162 3.89 -20.18 -14.13
C GLY A 162 4.65 -20.03 -15.45
N LYS A 163 5.64 -19.13 -15.53
CA LYS A 163 6.45 -18.90 -16.73
C LYS A 163 7.93 -18.97 -16.34
N ARG A 164 8.57 -20.11 -16.61
CA ARG A 164 10.01 -20.41 -16.49
C ARG A 164 10.91 -19.15 -16.62
N GLY A 165 11.09 -18.41 -15.53
CA GLY A 165 11.95 -17.22 -15.52
C GLY A 165 13.43 -17.60 -15.59
N PRO A 166 14.33 -16.65 -15.92
CA PRO A 166 15.77 -16.90 -16.10
C PRO A 166 16.51 -17.34 -14.83
N TRP A 167 15.80 -17.43 -13.70
CA TRP A 167 16.33 -17.68 -12.36
C TRP A 167 16.36 -19.16 -11.98
N ARG A 168 15.96 -20.07 -12.88
CA ARG A 168 15.97 -21.52 -12.61
C ARG A 168 17.36 -22.16 -12.74
N ASP A 169 18.24 -21.56 -13.51
CA ASP A 169 19.56 -22.12 -13.82
C ASP A 169 20.62 -21.56 -12.85
N ALA A 170 21.49 -22.45 -12.36
CA ALA A 170 22.54 -22.11 -11.39
C ALA A 170 23.83 -21.63 -12.07
N PRO A 171 24.61 -20.70 -11.46
CA PRO A 171 24.25 -19.66 -10.48
C PRO A 171 23.83 -18.33 -11.15
N TYR A 172 23.31 -17.36 -10.37
CA TYR A 172 22.90 -16.06 -10.94
C TYR A 172 24.09 -15.22 -11.38
N GLU A 173 24.03 -14.77 -12.64
CA GLU A 173 24.84 -13.66 -13.13
C GLU A 173 24.42 -12.34 -12.49
N GLU A 174 25.33 -11.37 -12.41
CA GLU A 174 25.10 -10.07 -11.78
C GLU A 174 23.86 -9.34 -12.32
N ARG A 175 23.65 -9.38 -13.64
CA ARG A 175 22.45 -8.81 -14.29
C ARG A 175 21.14 -9.42 -13.81
N LEU A 176 21.15 -10.67 -13.36
CA LEU A 176 19.94 -11.34 -12.88
C LEU A 176 19.52 -10.80 -11.50
N PHE A 177 20.46 -10.30 -10.70
CA PHE A 177 20.17 -9.67 -9.41
C PHE A 177 19.38 -8.36 -9.56
N GLU A 178 19.64 -7.59 -10.60
CA GLU A 178 18.92 -6.35 -10.91
C GLU A 178 17.47 -6.61 -11.30
N THR A 179 17.21 -7.76 -11.91
CA THR A 179 15.88 -8.19 -12.34
C THR A 179 15.12 -8.98 -11.26
N LEU A 180 15.67 -9.08 -10.05
CA LEU A 180 15.02 -9.86 -9.02
C LEU A 180 13.65 -9.30 -8.68
N PRO A 181 12.69 -10.18 -8.41
CA PRO A 181 11.44 -9.80 -7.77
C PRO A 181 11.63 -8.82 -6.62
N ASN A 182 10.76 -7.83 -6.51
CA ASN A 182 10.63 -7.04 -5.30
C ASN A 182 9.21 -7.17 -4.74
N ALA A 183 9.09 -7.66 -3.51
CA ALA A 183 7.83 -7.86 -2.81
C ALA A 183 7.92 -7.33 -1.39
N ALA A 184 6.82 -6.87 -0.79
CA ALA A 184 6.86 -6.41 0.61
C ALA A 184 7.26 -7.55 1.58
N TYR A 185 6.77 -8.77 1.33
CA TYR A 185 7.10 -9.99 2.09
C TYR A 185 6.72 -11.24 1.27
N VAL A 186 7.22 -12.39 1.71
CA VAL A 186 6.85 -13.71 1.16
C VAL A 186 5.78 -14.35 2.02
N ALA A 187 4.66 -14.77 1.42
CA ALA A 187 3.53 -15.35 2.14
C ALA A 187 3.67 -16.88 2.26
N GLY A 188 4.19 -17.36 3.40
CA GLY A 188 4.39 -18.78 3.68
C GLY A 188 3.22 -19.70 3.33
N PRO A 189 1.95 -19.39 3.69
CA PRO A 189 0.81 -20.22 3.32
C PRO A 189 0.62 -20.43 1.81
N LEU A 190 1.03 -19.47 0.97
CA LEU A 190 0.95 -19.62 -0.48
C LEU A 190 2.08 -20.50 -1.02
N LEU A 191 3.27 -20.43 -0.41
CA LEU A 191 4.41 -21.28 -0.79
C LEU A 191 4.07 -22.77 -0.65
N GLU A 192 3.35 -23.14 0.41
CA GLU A 192 2.86 -24.51 0.62
C GLU A 192 1.96 -24.98 -0.52
N GLU A 193 1.02 -24.13 -0.95
CA GLU A 193 0.07 -24.44 -2.04
C GLU A 193 0.79 -24.66 -3.39
N VAL A 194 1.92 -23.96 -3.63
CA VAL A 194 2.74 -24.10 -4.85
C VAL A 194 3.93 -25.05 -4.69
N LYS A 195 4.04 -25.75 -3.56
CA LYS A 195 5.15 -26.68 -3.25
C LYS A 195 6.53 -26.01 -3.32
N VAL A 196 6.66 -24.84 -2.72
CA VAL A 196 7.91 -24.08 -2.65
C VAL A 196 8.33 -23.93 -1.20
N ASP A 197 9.63 -24.05 -0.92
CA ASP A 197 10.21 -23.82 0.39
C ASP A 197 10.94 -22.47 0.41
N ALA A 198 10.76 -21.69 1.47
CA ALA A 198 11.68 -20.61 1.79
C ALA A 198 12.88 -21.19 2.54
N ILE A 199 14.03 -21.28 1.87
CA ILE A 199 15.21 -21.99 2.39
C ILE A 199 16.26 -21.07 3.01
N LEU A 200 16.19 -19.76 2.71
CA LEU A 200 17.08 -18.75 3.27
C LEU A 200 16.37 -17.41 3.34
N ALA A 201 16.48 -16.72 4.46
CA ALA A 201 16.07 -15.33 4.63
C ALA A 201 17.28 -14.53 5.12
N ILE A 202 17.55 -13.42 4.43
CA ILE A 202 18.69 -12.54 4.67
C ILE A 202 18.13 -11.16 4.96
N ASP A 203 18.43 -10.64 6.15
CA ASP A 203 18.01 -9.31 6.61
C ASP A 203 19.21 -8.58 7.24
N GLY A 204 19.30 -7.27 7.04
CA GLY A 204 20.26 -6.41 7.72
C GLY A 204 21.74 -6.61 7.34
N VAL A 205 22.04 -7.20 6.19
CA VAL A 205 23.41 -7.36 5.66
C VAL A 205 23.63 -6.55 4.39
N ASP A 206 24.89 -6.29 4.05
CA ASP A 206 25.21 -5.61 2.80
C ASP A 206 24.84 -6.45 1.56
N ASP A 207 24.52 -5.74 0.47
CA ASP A 207 23.99 -6.36 -0.75
C ASP A 207 24.98 -7.34 -1.38
N ALA A 208 26.28 -7.04 -1.34
CA ALA A 208 27.30 -7.91 -1.92
C ALA A 208 27.44 -9.24 -1.15
N LEU A 209 27.37 -9.18 0.18
CA LEU A 209 27.31 -10.36 1.03
C LEU A 209 26.02 -11.15 0.81
N ALA A 210 24.87 -10.47 0.72
CA ALA A 210 23.59 -11.12 0.45
C ALA A 210 23.63 -11.91 -0.89
N ARG A 211 24.13 -11.29 -1.96
CA ARG A 211 24.31 -11.96 -3.27
C ARG A 211 25.24 -13.17 -3.20
N THR A 212 26.33 -13.05 -2.44
CA THR A 212 27.29 -14.15 -2.24
C THR A 212 26.63 -15.32 -1.50
N LEU A 213 25.88 -15.04 -0.44
CA LEU A 213 25.14 -16.05 0.32
C LEU A 213 24.10 -16.75 -0.56
N LEU A 214 23.31 -15.99 -1.32
CA LEU A 214 22.32 -16.54 -2.26
C LEU A 214 22.97 -17.49 -3.27
N ASN A 215 24.02 -17.04 -3.99
CA ASN A 215 24.69 -17.87 -4.98
C ASN A 215 25.40 -19.09 -4.37
N THR A 216 25.93 -18.97 -3.15
CA THR A 216 26.53 -20.10 -2.42
C THR A 216 25.47 -21.16 -2.09
N THR A 217 24.30 -20.73 -1.61
CA THR A 217 23.19 -21.63 -1.30
C THR A 217 22.62 -22.29 -2.56
N ILE A 218 22.47 -21.55 -3.66
CA ILE A 218 22.04 -22.09 -4.96
C ILE A 218 23.04 -23.15 -5.44
N ALA A 219 24.35 -22.84 -5.43
CA ALA A 219 25.38 -23.76 -5.87
C ALA A 219 25.46 -25.05 -5.03
N ALA A 220 25.16 -24.96 -3.74
CA ALA A 220 25.12 -26.11 -2.84
C ALA A 220 23.93 -27.05 -3.08
N ASP A 221 22.87 -26.59 -3.77
CA ASP A 221 21.64 -27.34 -4.02
C ASP A 221 21.24 -27.32 -5.51
N ALA A 222 22.22 -27.51 -6.40
CA ALA A 222 22.02 -27.41 -7.86
C ALA A 222 20.98 -28.40 -8.46
N ALA A 223 20.47 -29.34 -7.66
CA ALA A 223 19.42 -30.28 -8.07
C ALA A 223 18.02 -29.66 -8.11
N HIS A 224 17.83 -28.50 -7.48
CA HIS A 224 16.54 -27.81 -7.39
C HIS A 224 16.60 -26.44 -8.06
N ALA A 225 15.44 -25.98 -8.53
CA ALA A 225 15.30 -24.61 -9.01
C ALA A 225 15.12 -23.67 -7.82
N HIS A 226 15.78 -22.51 -7.89
CA HIS A 226 15.69 -21.48 -6.87
C HIS A 226 15.18 -20.15 -7.41
N LEU A 227 14.67 -19.31 -6.51
CA LEU A 227 14.30 -17.94 -6.81
C LEU A 227 14.65 -17.05 -5.62
N ALA A 228 15.57 -16.12 -5.78
CA ALA A 228 15.73 -15.05 -4.81
C ALA A 228 14.64 -13.99 -4.99
N VAL A 229 14.09 -13.48 -3.88
CA VAL A 229 13.07 -12.42 -3.80
C VAL A 229 13.57 -11.30 -2.94
N ARG A 230 13.65 -10.08 -3.47
CA ARG A 230 13.88 -8.88 -2.65
C ARG A 230 12.65 -8.65 -1.81
N THR A 231 12.88 -8.44 -0.52
CA THR A 231 11.85 -8.10 0.47
C THR A 231 12.17 -6.78 1.14
N ALA A 232 11.23 -6.20 1.88
CA ALA A 232 11.48 -4.97 2.62
C ALA A 232 12.68 -5.06 3.59
N GLY A 233 13.00 -6.25 4.10
CA GLY A 233 14.16 -6.50 4.98
C GLY A 233 15.44 -6.95 4.24
N GLY A 234 15.38 -7.31 2.96
CA GLY A 234 16.55 -7.86 2.25
C GLY A 234 16.16 -8.89 1.20
N TYR A 235 16.52 -10.15 1.41
CA TYR A 235 16.31 -11.22 0.42
C TYR A 235 15.73 -12.50 1.03
N THR A 236 14.83 -13.15 0.31
CA THR A 236 14.35 -14.50 0.61
C THR A 236 14.65 -15.42 -0.57
N LEU A 237 15.37 -16.51 -0.35
CA LEU A 237 15.59 -17.56 -1.35
C LEU A 237 14.49 -18.61 -1.24
N LEU A 238 13.78 -18.81 -2.34
CA LEU A 238 12.77 -19.82 -2.51
C LEU A 238 13.34 -20.99 -3.30
N ARG A 239 12.84 -22.20 -3.03
CA ARG A 239 13.23 -23.44 -3.72
C ARG A 239 12.00 -24.24 -4.09
N GLU A 240 11.90 -24.70 -5.32
CA GLU A 240 10.87 -25.68 -5.69
C GLU A 240 11.12 -27.01 -4.95
N ARG A 241 10.09 -27.54 -4.27
CA ARG A 241 10.10 -28.95 -3.89
C ARG A 241 10.02 -29.72 -5.19
N GLY A 242 11.03 -30.55 -5.47
CA GLY A 242 11.15 -31.25 -6.74
C GLY A 242 9.82 -31.87 -7.18
N SER A 243 9.54 -31.82 -8.49
CA SER A 243 8.55 -32.74 -9.05
C SER A 243 9.08 -34.14 -8.79
N GLU A 244 8.34 -35.00 -8.10
CA GLU A 244 8.60 -36.43 -8.17
C GLU A 244 8.61 -36.80 -9.66
N VAL A 245 9.80 -37.08 -10.20
CA VAL A 245 9.88 -37.79 -11.47
C VAL A 245 9.15 -39.11 -11.21
N PRO A 246 8.06 -39.44 -11.93
CA PRO A 246 7.44 -40.74 -11.76
C PRO A 246 8.53 -41.77 -12.04
N ALA A 247 8.80 -42.63 -11.05
CA ALA A 247 9.77 -43.70 -11.19
C ALA A 247 9.27 -44.65 -12.28
N GLY A 248 9.74 -44.47 -13.52
CA GLY A 248 9.41 -45.33 -14.63
C GLY A 248 9.50 -44.64 -15.97
N GLU A 249 10.71 -44.56 -16.52
CA GLU A 249 11.01 -44.94 -17.91
C GLU A 249 12.51 -44.73 -18.17
N THR A 250 13.28 -45.77 -17.86
CA THR A 250 14.53 -46.06 -18.56
C THR A 250 14.19 -46.56 -19.96
N ALA A 251 14.77 -45.93 -20.98
CA ALA A 251 15.04 -46.56 -22.27
C ALA A 251 16.56 -46.60 -22.47
#